data_AF-A0A7C6NHS0-F1
#
_entry.id   AF-A0A7C6NHS0-F1
#
_cell.length_a   1.000
_cell.length_b   1.000
_cell.length_c   1.000
_cell.angle_alpha   90.00
_cell.angle_beta   90.00
_cell.angle_gamma   90.00
#
_symmetry.space_group_name_H-M   'P 1'
#
loop_
_entity.id
_entity.type
_entity.pdbx_description
1 polymer ?
#
loop_
_entity_poly.entity_id
_entity_poly.type
_entity_poly.pdbx_seq_one_letter_code
_entity_poly.pdbx_strand_id
1 'polypeptide(L)'
;MAFFLIITDLAFSKDLILRTDDLGNTIVVKYNKKSSHVVIPEDTTVIEEKAFYGHDVLKRIFIPASVTEIGDGAFYFCLELEEIVVSKDNPNYSSRDGVLFDKQGKTLIAYPGRQELSSLLNSRRSDFN
;
A
#
# COMPACT_ATOMS: atom_id res chain seq x y z
N MET A 1 -22.63 8.82 33.26
CA MET A 1 -23.59 8.30 32.28
C MET A 1 -22.79 7.58 31.21
N ALA A 2 -22.86 6.25 31.22
CA ALA A 2 -22.00 5.39 30.41
C ALA A 2 -22.59 5.15 29.01
N PHE A 3 -21.72 4.63 28.14
CA PHE A 3 -21.98 4.04 26.82
C PHE A 3 -22.32 4.99 25.67
N PHE A 4 -21.37 5.14 24.75
CA PHE A 4 -21.53 4.51 23.43
C PHE A 4 -20.20 3.88 23.01
N LEU A 5 -20.08 2.58 23.29
CA LEU A 5 -19.29 1.66 22.49
C LEU A 5 -20.03 1.52 21.16
N ILE A 6 -19.46 2.05 20.08
CA ILE A 6 -19.83 1.60 18.72
C ILE A 6 -18.63 0.79 18.24
N ILE A 7 -18.75 -0.53 18.37
CA ILE A 7 -17.94 -1.46 17.58
C ILE A 7 -18.54 -1.44 16.19
N THR A 8 -17.85 -0.82 15.24
CA THR A 8 -17.69 -1.24 13.84
C THR A 8 -16.78 -0.22 13.18
N ASP A 9 -15.47 -0.46 13.15
CA ASP A 9 -14.80 -0.51 11.85
C ASP A 9 -13.38 -1.07 11.94
N LEU A 10 -13.02 -1.73 10.86
CA LEU A 10 -11.84 -2.55 10.65
C LEU A 10 -10.56 -1.72 10.78
N ALA A 11 -9.86 -1.84 11.91
CA ALA A 11 -8.43 -1.61 12.09
C ALA A 11 -7.77 -0.58 11.16
N PHE A 12 -8.07 0.72 11.30
CA PHE A 12 -7.08 1.72 10.89
C PHE A 12 -5.83 1.45 11.73
N SER A 13 -4.75 1.06 11.07
CA SER A 13 -3.53 0.69 11.76
C SER A 13 -3.05 1.89 12.58
N LYS A 14 -2.88 1.71 13.90
CA LYS A 14 -2.22 2.68 14.81
C LYS A 14 -0.80 3.04 14.37
N ASP A 15 -0.31 2.44 13.29
CA ASP A 15 1.03 2.58 12.77
C ASP A 15 1.15 3.69 11.72
N LEU A 16 0.04 4.27 11.27
CA LEU A 16 0.06 5.39 10.32
C LEU A 16 -0.05 6.71 11.08
N ILE A 17 0.85 7.63 10.74
CA ILE A 17 0.70 9.06 11.03
C ILE A 17 -0.13 9.63 9.89
N LEU A 18 -1.31 10.12 10.25
CA LEU A 18 -2.27 10.70 9.32
C LEU A 18 -2.38 12.21 9.55
N ARG A 19 -2.69 12.92 8.47
CA ARG A 19 -3.05 14.34 8.46
C ARG A 19 -4.34 14.51 7.68
N THR A 20 -5.12 15.54 8.00
CA THR A 20 -6.27 15.97 7.20
C THR A 20 -5.93 17.27 6.50
N ASP A 21 -6.29 17.41 5.21
CA ASP A 21 -6.15 18.67 4.48
C ASP A 21 -7.33 19.63 4.73
N ASP A 22 -7.27 20.82 4.13
CA ASP A 22 -8.30 21.86 4.27
C ASP A 22 -9.65 21.46 3.66
N LEU A 23 -9.67 20.40 2.84
CA LEU A 23 -10.87 19.85 2.18
C LEU A 23 -11.45 18.66 2.96
N GLY A 24 -10.81 18.24 4.04
CA GLY A 24 -11.25 17.10 4.87
C GLY A 24 -10.73 15.75 4.39
N ASN A 25 -9.81 15.69 3.44
CA ASN A 25 -9.26 14.42 2.95
C ASN A 25 -8.17 13.89 3.87
N THR A 26 -8.12 12.57 4.03
CA THR A 26 -7.08 11.89 4.80
C THR A 26 -5.80 11.71 3.97
N ILE A 27 -4.66 11.99 4.59
CA ILE A 27 -3.31 11.92 4.02
C ILE A 27 -2.43 11.04 4.91
N VAL A 28 -1.77 10.06 4.30
CA VAL A 28 -0.75 9.23 4.97
C VAL A 28 0.59 9.94 4.89
N VAL A 29 1.06 10.44 6.04
CA VAL A 29 2.32 11.19 6.16
C VAL A 29 3.49 10.24 6.39
N LYS A 30 3.30 9.24 7.26
CA LYS A 30 4.39 8.36 7.67
C LYS A 30 3.90 7.06 8.28
N TYR A 31 4.67 6.00 8.10
CA TYR A 31 4.50 4.73 8.79
C TYR A 31 5.49 4.56 9.97
N ASN A 32 5.01 4.02 11.09
CA ASN A 32 5.73 3.94 12.37
C ASN A 32 6.33 2.55 12.65
N LYS A 33 6.55 1.71 11.63
CA LYS A 33 7.34 0.45 11.75
C LYS A 33 6.82 -0.54 12.80
N LYS A 34 5.51 -0.78 12.86
CA LYS A 34 4.94 -1.64 13.91
C LYS A 34 4.27 -2.92 13.40
N SER A 35 3.48 -2.86 12.33
CA SER A 35 2.85 -4.06 11.75
C SER A 35 3.42 -4.42 10.39
N SER A 36 3.66 -5.71 10.15
CA SER A 36 4.08 -6.20 8.84
C SER A 36 3.02 -6.08 7.75
N HIS A 37 1.76 -5.82 8.12
CA HIS A 37 0.65 -5.66 7.21
C HIS A 37 -0.04 -4.34 7.50
N VAL A 38 -0.22 -3.52 6.47
CA VAL A 38 -0.86 -2.21 6.58
C VAL A 38 -2.05 -2.14 5.63
N VAL A 39 -3.18 -1.67 6.15
CA VAL A 39 -4.35 -1.31 5.35
C VAL A 39 -4.44 0.21 5.39
N ILE A 40 -4.36 0.86 4.22
CA ILE A 40 -4.55 2.30 4.11
C ILE A 40 -6.04 2.60 4.32
N PRO A 41 -6.39 3.63 5.13
CA PRO A 41 -7.78 4.00 5.37
C PRO A 41 -8.56 4.31 4.09
N GLU A 42 -9.82 3.84 3.99
CA GLU A 42 -10.68 4.01 2.80
C GLU A 42 -10.99 5.48 2.45
N ASP A 43 -10.76 6.44 3.34
CA ASP A 43 -10.88 7.88 3.11
C ASP A 43 -9.55 8.57 2.74
N THR A 44 -8.47 7.80 2.61
CA THR A 44 -7.15 8.33 2.24
C THR A 44 -7.11 8.69 0.77
N THR A 45 -6.73 9.92 0.45
CA THR A 45 -6.56 10.40 -0.92
C THR A 45 -5.10 10.46 -1.34
N VAL A 46 -4.19 10.70 -0.40
CA VAL A 46 -2.77 10.91 -0.66
C VAL A 46 -1.90 10.03 0.24
N ILE A 47 -0.91 9.38 -0.36
CA ILE A 47 0.25 8.81 0.34
C ILE A 47 1.45 9.73 0.04
N GLU A 48 2.00 10.38 1.05
CA GLU A 48 3.06 11.39 0.84
C GLU A 48 4.39 10.79 0.37
N GLU A 49 5.25 11.68 -0.14
CA GLU A 49 6.64 11.36 -0.47
C GLU A 49 7.30 10.64 0.72
N LYS A 50 7.95 9.51 0.44
CA LYS A 50 8.67 8.70 1.44
C LYS A 50 7.85 8.24 2.66
N ALA A 51 6.52 8.23 2.61
CA ALA A 51 5.69 7.84 3.75
C ALA A 51 6.03 6.44 4.34
N PHE A 52 6.50 5.50 3.51
CA PHE A 52 6.96 4.16 3.92
C PHE A 52 8.45 3.91 3.67
N TYR A 53 9.26 4.95 3.45
CA TYR A 53 10.67 4.81 3.11
C TYR A 53 11.48 4.02 4.15
N GLY A 54 12.22 3.01 3.70
CA GLY A 54 13.23 2.31 4.51
C GLY A 54 12.70 1.36 5.57
N HIS A 55 11.42 0.96 5.50
CA HIS A 55 10.85 0.05 6.50
C HIS A 55 11.10 -1.42 6.15
N ASP A 56 11.85 -2.10 7.01
CA ASP A 56 12.26 -3.52 6.92
C ASP A 56 11.29 -4.49 7.60
N VAL A 57 10.16 -4.03 8.15
CA VAL A 57 9.14 -4.92 8.75
C VAL A 57 7.89 -5.05 7.90
N LEU A 58 7.66 -4.06 7.02
CA LEU A 58 6.47 -3.99 6.19
C LEU A 58 6.58 -5.04 5.10
N LYS A 59 5.64 -5.99 5.08
CA LYS A 59 5.55 -7.09 4.11
C LYS A 59 4.42 -6.90 3.11
N ARG A 60 3.28 -6.37 3.56
CA ARG A 60 2.10 -6.18 2.72
C ARG A 60 1.47 -4.81 2.99
N ILE A 61 1.06 -4.13 1.93
CA ILE A 61 0.22 -2.95 2.03
C ILE A 61 -0.99 -3.06 1.10
N PHE A 62 -2.18 -2.66 1.59
CA PHE A 62 -3.39 -2.50 0.78
C PHE A 62 -3.68 -1.02 0.54
N ILE A 63 -3.90 -0.67 -0.73
CA ILE A 63 -4.24 0.69 -1.20
C ILE A 63 -5.71 0.70 -1.64
N PRO A 64 -6.59 1.50 -1.01
CA PRO A 64 -8.02 1.56 -1.31
C PRO A 64 -8.31 2.32 -2.60
N ALA A 65 -9.58 2.37 -3.00
CA ALA A 65 -10.00 3.00 -4.26
C ALA A 65 -9.84 4.54 -4.25
N SER A 66 -9.87 5.14 -3.06
CA SER A 66 -9.82 6.59 -2.83
C SER A 66 -8.45 7.22 -3.01
N VAL A 67 -7.36 6.44 -2.98
CA VAL A 67 -6.00 6.98 -3.17
C VAL A 67 -5.83 7.43 -4.61
N THR A 68 -5.65 8.74 -4.78
CA THR A 68 -5.44 9.40 -6.07
C THR A 68 -4.00 9.83 -6.29
N GLU A 69 -3.20 9.94 -5.22
CA GLU A 69 -1.81 10.37 -5.29
C GLU A 69 -0.90 9.52 -4.40
N ILE A 70 0.24 9.11 -4.97
CA ILE A 70 1.33 8.42 -4.28
C ILE A 70 2.61 9.21 -4.59
N GLY A 71 3.20 9.78 -3.55
CA GLY A 71 4.40 10.60 -3.65
C GLY A 71 5.65 9.81 -4.04
N ASP A 72 6.65 10.53 -4.54
CA ASP A 72 7.91 9.92 -4.98
C ASP A 72 8.58 9.14 -3.86
N GLY A 73 9.13 7.98 -4.22
CA GLY A 73 9.82 7.10 -3.28
C GLY A 73 9.01 6.66 -2.06
N ALA A 74 7.67 6.75 -2.07
CA ALA A 74 6.82 6.37 -0.94
C ALA A 74 7.17 4.98 -0.38
N PHE A 75 7.57 4.04 -1.23
CA PHE A 75 7.94 2.66 -0.87
C PHE A 75 9.42 2.32 -1.11
N TYR A 76 10.30 3.31 -1.26
CA TYR A 76 11.72 3.03 -1.50
C TYR A 76 12.39 2.41 -0.28
N PHE A 77 13.31 1.48 -0.52
CA PHE A 77 14.05 0.73 0.50
C PHE A 77 13.16 -0.04 1.50
N CYS A 78 11.90 -0.36 1.15
CA CYS A 78 11.10 -1.34 1.89
C CYS A 78 11.57 -2.77 1.56
N LEU A 79 12.70 -3.19 2.13
CA LEU A 79 13.41 -4.41 1.72
C LEU A 79 12.63 -5.71 1.97
N GLU A 80 11.75 -5.73 2.98
CA GLU A 80 10.91 -6.89 3.29
C GLU A 80 9.51 -6.81 2.67
N LEU A 81 9.22 -5.76 1.89
CA LEU A 81 7.92 -5.61 1.23
C LEU A 81 7.80 -6.72 0.18
N GLU A 82 6.84 -7.60 0.38
CA GLU A 82 6.54 -8.76 -0.45
C GLU A 82 5.49 -8.41 -1.52
N GLU A 83 4.48 -7.61 -1.15
CA GLU A 83 3.44 -7.21 -2.10
C GLU A 83 2.74 -5.89 -1.75
N ILE A 84 2.33 -5.18 -2.79
CA ILE A 84 1.41 -4.05 -2.74
C ILE A 84 0.11 -4.50 -3.42
N VAL A 85 -1.00 -4.47 -2.70
CA VAL A 85 -2.33 -4.79 -3.23
C VAL A 85 -3.09 -3.50 -3.43
N VAL A 86 -3.82 -3.39 -4.54
CA VAL A 86 -4.65 -2.22 -4.85
C VAL A 86 -6.09 -2.67 -5.03
N SER A 87 -7.04 -1.88 -4.52
CA SER A 87 -8.46 -2.09 -4.77
C SER A 87 -8.75 -2.14 -6.28
N LYS A 88 -9.61 -3.05 -6.71
CA LYS A 88 -10.01 -3.19 -8.13
C LYS A 88 -10.65 -1.91 -8.67
N ASP A 89 -11.33 -1.19 -7.79
CA ASP A 89 -12.06 0.03 -8.10
C ASP A 89 -11.20 1.29 -8.04
N ASN A 90 -9.91 1.18 -7.67
CA ASN A 90 -9.00 2.33 -7.74
C ASN A 90 -8.85 2.79 -9.20
N PRO A 91 -9.16 4.07 -9.53
CA PRO A 91 -9.14 4.54 -10.91
C PRO A 91 -7.73 4.91 -11.41
N ASN A 92 -6.75 5.08 -10.51
CA ASN A 92 -5.42 5.62 -10.83
C ASN A 92 -4.30 4.58 -10.79
N TYR A 93 -4.46 3.54 -9.98
CA TYR A 93 -3.42 2.54 -9.73
C TYR A 93 -3.92 1.12 -9.96
N SER A 94 -2.97 0.22 -10.21
CA SER A 94 -3.22 -1.21 -10.29
C SER A 94 -2.06 -2.00 -9.69
N SER A 95 -2.32 -3.24 -9.27
CA SER A 95 -1.27 -4.17 -8.85
C SER A 95 -1.30 -5.41 -9.73
N ARG A 96 -0.11 -5.89 -10.12
CA ARG A 96 0.09 -7.15 -10.86
C ARG A 96 1.19 -7.93 -10.16
N ASP A 97 0.86 -9.13 -9.68
CA ASP A 97 1.78 -9.98 -8.91
C ASP A 97 2.46 -9.25 -7.74
N GLY A 98 1.72 -8.36 -7.06
CA GLY A 98 2.21 -7.55 -5.94
C GLY A 98 2.99 -6.30 -6.33
N VAL A 99 3.27 -6.07 -7.61
CA VAL A 99 3.97 -4.90 -8.13
C VAL A 99 2.99 -3.78 -8.45
N LEU A 100 3.30 -2.56 -8.01
CA LEU A 100 2.43 -1.39 -8.16
C LEU A 100 2.71 -0.65 -9.46
N PHE A 101 1.66 -0.42 -10.24
CA PHE A 101 1.68 0.36 -11.48
C PHE A 101 0.62 1.45 -11.48
N ASP A 102 0.70 2.34 -12.47
CA ASP A 102 -0.47 3.13 -12.89
C ASP A 102 -1.64 2.21 -13.31
N LYS A 103 -2.84 2.78 -13.46
CA LYS A 103 -4.04 1.99 -13.79
C LYS A 103 -3.90 1.22 -15.10
N GLN A 104 -3.21 1.79 -16.08
CA GLN A 104 -3.02 1.19 -17.40
C GLN A 104 -1.92 0.09 -17.37
N GLY A 105 -1.08 0.07 -16.32
CA GLY A 105 0.09 -0.79 -16.22
C GLY A 105 1.26 -0.36 -17.10
N LYS A 106 1.33 0.92 -17.47
CA LYS A 106 2.40 1.48 -18.33
C LYS A 106 3.59 1.95 -17.50
N THR A 107 3.32 2.52 -16.33
CA THR A 107 4.34 3.10 -15.45
C THR A 107 4.50 2.23 -14.20
N LEU A 108 5.73 1.81 -13.92
CA LEU A 108 6.10 1.19 -12.65
C LEU A 108 6.16 2.29 -11.58
N ILE A 109 5.35 2.16 -10.53
CA ILE A 109 5.32 3.12 -9.42
C ILE A 109 6.16 2.60 -8.25
N ALA A 110 6.02 1.32 -7.91
CA ALA A 110 6.83 0.70 -6.88
C ALA A 110 7.00 -0.80 -7.10
N TYR A 111 8.21 -1.27 -6.80
CA TYR A 111 8.56 -2.68 -6.83
C TYR A 111 8.83 -3.17 -5.40
N PRO A 112 8.12 -4.19 -4.89
CA PRO A 112 8.38 -4.77 -3.57
C PRO A 112 9.83 -5.26 -3.45
N GLY A 113 10.49 -4.89 -2.35
CA GLY A 113 11.92 -5.20 -2.15
C GLY A 113 12.21 -6.70 -2.00
N ARG A 114 11.23 -7.47 -1.53
CA ARG A 114 11.29 -8.92 -1.40
C ARG A 114 10.38 -9.55 -2.43
N GLN A 115 10.90 -10.46 -3.22
CA GLN A 115 10.05 -11.34 -4.03
C GLN A 115 10.26 -12.78 -3.57
N GLU A 116 9.17 -13.49 -3.33
CA GLU A 116 9.26 -14.94 -3.37
C GLU A 116 9.63 -15.37 -4.80
N LEU A 117 10.69 -16.17 -4.92
CA LEU A 117 11.18 -16.77 -6.16
C LEU A 117 10.13 -17.65 -6.90
N SER A 118 8.91 -17.78 -6.36
CA SER A 118 7.83 -18.61 -6.88
C SER A 118 7.22 -18.08 -8.18
N SER A 119 7.12 -16.75 -8.36
CA SER A 119 6.62 -16.16 -9.63
C SER A 119 7.60 -16.34 -10.80
N LEU A 120 8.91 -16.35 -10.55
CA LEU A 120 9.95 -16.59 -11.56
C LEU A 120 10.09 -18.08 -11.96
N LEU A 121 9.67 -19.00 -11.10
CA LEU A 121 9.74 -20.44 -11.36
C LEU A 121 8.55 -20.94 -12.21
N ASN A 122 7.40 -20.28 -12.15
CA ASN A 122 6.22 -20.66 -12.92
C ASN A 122 6.26 -20.21 -14.39
N SER A 123 6.94 -19.09 -14.72
CA SER A 123 7.08 -18.68 -16.13
C SER A 123 8.11 -19.50 -16.91
N ARG A 124 9.12 -20.09 -16.23
CA ARG A 124 10.11 -20.97 -16.88
C ARG A 124 9.62 -22.39 -17.15
N ARG A 125 8.45 -22.78 -16.61
CA ARG A 125 7.87 -24.12 -16.81
C ARG A 125 6.90 -24.19 -18.00
N SER A 126 6.36 -23.06 -18.46
CA SER A 126 5.47 -23.01 -19.63
C SER A 126 6.19 -23.02 -20.97
N ASP A 127 7.49 -22.69 -21.00
CA ASP A 127 8.28 -22.62 -22.24
C ASP A 127 8.92 -23.97 -22.63
N PHE A 128 8.61 -25.04 -21.90
CA PHE A 128 9.16 -26.39 -22.11
C PHE A 128 8.10 -27.47 -22.40
N ASN A 129 6.86 -27.10 -22.76
CA ASN A 129 5.85 -28.05 -23.23
C ASN A 129 5.39 -27.73 -24.66
#